data_AF-A0A323UVX1-F1
#
_entry.id   AF-A0A323UVX1-F1
#
_cell.length_a   1.000
_cell.length_b   1.000
_cell.length_c   1.000
_cell.angle_alpha   90.00
_cell.angle_beta   90.00
_cell.angle_gamma   90.00
#
_symmetry.space_group_name_H-M   'P 1'
#
loop_
_entity.id
_entity.type
_entity.pdbx_description
1 polymer ?
#
loop_
_entity_poly.entity_id
_entity_poly.type
_entity_poly.pdbx_seq_one_letter_code
_entity_poly.pdbx_strand_id
1 'polypeptide(L)'
;MNAPEYLPSLTVRASSWAGLFDCAYRWEGIHLLKLRNVVGLRAALGTAIHAGTAVFDQSRLDGTGLTADDAAGAMVDTLRDPENEFDPTRDDITISEAERVGLTLVSKYCIEVSPRYDFVAVEMETKPLDIDCGSGVIVRLTGTMDRARIRRQGDGVGIADLKSGSAAVQKGAAVTKGHGPQIGTYELLYEHTTGQPITDDAEIIGLKTKGAAEIGTGTIRNAKRVMVGGDGAPGLIEFAAEMFKTGRFYPNPKSLLCSEKYCPRYATCRFHD
;
A
#
# COMPACT_ATOMS: atom_id res chain seq x y z
N MET A 1 -40.75 -15.63 3.31
CA MET A 1 -39.45 -15.78 2.62
C MET A 1 -38.40 -15.16 3.52
N ASN A 2 -37.56 -16.00 4.11
CA ASN A 2 -36.51 -15.56 5.03
C ASN A 2 -35.41 -14.88 4.21
N ALA A 3 -35.06 -13.65 4.57
CA ALA A 3 -33.86 -13.00 4.03
C ALA A 3 -32.64 -13.88 4.34
N PRO A 4 -31.65 -13.97 3.42
CA PRO A 4 -30.46 -14.75 3.68
C PRO A 4 -29.76 -14.25 4.96
N GLU A 5 -29.43 -15.20 5.84
CA GLU A 5 -28.49 -15.04 6.95
C GLU A 5 -27.21 -14.38 6.45
N TYR A 6 -26.86 -13.22 7.00
CA TYR A 6 -25.64 -12.43 6.84
C TYR A 6 -25.12 -12.26 5.38
N LEU A 7 -25.15 -11.01 4.89
CA LEU A 7 -24.38 -10.65 3.69
C LEU A 7 -22.89 -10.97 3.95
N PRO A 8 -22.13 -11.41 2.93
CA PRO A 8 -20.76 -11.84 3.13
C PRO A 8 -19.92 -10.69 3.70
N SER A 9 -19.17 -10.98 4.76
CA SER A 9 -18.07 -10.13 5.21
C SER A 9 -17.11 -9.89 4.05
N LEU A 10 -17.13 -8.70 3.47
CA LEU A 10 -16.26 -8.37 2.33
C LEU A 10 -14.94 -7.82 2.85
N THR A 11 -13.86 -8.46 2.41
CA THR A 11 -12.50 -8.14 2.82
C THR A 11 -11.90 -7.07 1.92
N VAL A 12 -11.40 -5.99 2.52
CA VAL A 12 -10.73 -4.88 1.84
C VAL A 12 -9.32 -4.73 2.40
N ARG A 13 -8.31 -4.94 1.53
CA ARG A 13 -6.91 -4.71 1.88
C ARG A 13 -6.62 -3.21 1.93
N ALA A 14 -5.81 -2.75 2.89
CA ALA A 14 -5.41 -1.35 3.01
C ALA A 14 -4.95 -0.71 1.68
N SER A 15 -4.14 -1.43 0.90
CA SER A 15 -3.62 -0.94 -0.38
C SER A 15 -4.65 -0.89 -1.51
N SER A 16 -5.84 -1.50 -1.37
CA SER A 16 -6.83 -1.59 -2.46
C SER A 16 -7.92 -0.52 -2.41
N TRP A 17 -7.98 0.29 -1.33
CA TRP A 17 -8.93 1.39 -1.19
C TRP A 17 -8.89 2.39 -2.34
N ALA A 18 -7.68 2.79 -2.77
CA ALA A 18 -7.54 3.70 -3.91
C ALA A 18 -8.16 3.11 -5.19
N GLY A 19 -8.01 1.80 -5.42
CA GLY A 19 -8.61 1.12 -6.56
C GLY A 19 -10.14 1.04 -6.48
N LEU A 20 -10.70 0.82 -5.29
CA LEU A 20 -12.14 0.76 -5.07
C LEU A 20 -12.82 2.09 -5.43
N PHE A 21 -12.19 3.21 -5.10
CA PHE A 21 -12.75 4.55 -5.36
C PHE A 21 -12.24 5.22 -6.65
N ASP A 22 -11.28 4.62 -7.36
CA ASP A 22 -10.91 5.03 -8.72
C ASP A 22 -11.83 4.38 -9.76
N CYS A 23 -11.91 3.04 -9.77
CA CYS A 23 -12.79 2.27 -10.63
C CYS A 23 -13.24 1.01 -9.89
N ALA A 24 -14.35 1.11 -9.17
CA ALA A 24 -14.91 0.03 -8.35
C ALA A 24 -15.17 -1.24 -9.18
N TYR A 25 -15.55 -1.09 -10.45
CA TYR A 25 -15.79 -2.21 -11.35
C TYR A 25 -14.50 -3.02 -11.66
N ARG A 26 -13.37 -2.33 -11.84
CA ARG A 26 -12.05 -2.97 -11.96
C ARG A 26 -11.65 -3.63 -10.65
N TRP A 27 -11.85 -2.94 -9.52
CA TRP A 27 -11.55 -3.46 -8.19
C TRP A 27 -12.31 -4.75 -7.89
N GLU A 28 -13.61 -4.79 -8.16
CA GLU A 28 -14.45 -5.98 -7.99
C GLU A 28 -13.94 -7.15 -8.83
N GLY A 29 -13.54 -6.87 -10.08
CA GLY A 29 -12.95 -7.88 -10.96
C GLY A 29 -11.73 -8.55 -10.35
N ILE A 30 -10.82 -7.76 -9.79
CA ILE A 30 -9.58 -8.25 -9.19
C ILE A 30 -9.87 -8.97 -7.87
N HIS A 31 -10.60 -8.32 -6.96
CA HIS A 31 -10.68 -8.74 -5.56
C HIS A 31 -11.81 -9.71 -5.25
N LEU A 32 -12.95 -9.60 -5.95
CA LEU A 32 -14.12 -10.46 -5.73
C LEU A 32 -14.21 -11.56 -6.79
N LEU A 33 -14.07 -11.22 -8.08
CA LEU A 33 -14.14 -12.20 -9.16
C LEU A 33 -12.80 -12.89 -9.48
N LYS A 34 -11.72 -12.51 -8.79
CA LYS A 34 -10.38 -13.11 -8.90
C LYS A 34 -9.83 -13.11 -10.34
N LEU A 35 -10.16 -12.09 -11.13
CA LEU A 35 -9.56 -11.92 -12.45
C LEU A 35 -8.05 -11.72 -12.30
N ARG A 36 -7.29 -12.55 -13.02
CA ARG A 36 -5.82 -12.52 -13.00
C ARG A 36 -5.33 -11.14 -13.42
N ASN A 37 -4.54 -10.51 -12.57
CA ASN A 37 -3.98 -9.18 -12.79
C ASN A 37 -2.45 -9.25 -12.70
N VAL A 38 -1.80 -9.41 -13.84
CA VAL A 38 -0.33 -9.48 -13.93
C VAL A 38 0.24 -8.06 -13.96
N VAL A 39 1.16 -7.76 -13.05
CA VAL A 39 1.81 -6.44 -12.98
C VAL A 39 3.04 -6.38 -13.89
N GLY A 40 3.53 -5.18 -14.21
CA GLY A 40 4.77 -5.00 -14.96
C GLY A 40 6.02 -4.99 -14.07
N LEU A 41 7.20 -5.00 -14.70
CA LEU A 41 8.50 -4.98 -14.03
C LEU A 41 8.67 -3.79 -13.05
N ARG A 42 8.03 -2.65 -13.29
CA ARG A 42 8.09 -1.50 -12.36
C ARG A 42 7.44 -1.81 -11.01
N ALA A 43 6.39 -2.62 -10.98
CA ALA A 43 5.75 -3.06 -9.74
C ALA A 43 6.62 -4.09 -9.02
N ALA A 44 7.23 -5.03 -9.75
CA ALA A 44 8.20 -5.98 -9.19
C ALA A 44 9.41 -5.28 -8.57
N LEU A 45 9.95 -4.24 -9.22
CA LEU A 45 10.98 -3.38 -8.63
C LEU A 45 10.53 -2.75 -7.30
N GLY A 46 9.28 -2.30 -7.23
CA GLY A 46 8.73 -1.78 -5.97
C GLY A 46 8.72 -2.83 -4.86
N THR A 47 8.23 -4.03 -5.15
CA THR A 47 8.26 -5.16 -4.20
C THR A 47 9.68 -5.47 -3.73
N ALA A 48 10.64 -5.53 -4.65
CA ALA A 48 12.04 -5.77 -4.33
C ALA A 48 12.65 -4.69 -3.42
N ILE A 49 12.35 -3.42 -3.68
CA ILE A 49 12.78 -2.30 -2.81
C ILE A 49 12.19 -2.45 -1.40
N HIS A 50 10.91 -2.82 -1.27
CA HIS A 50 10.31 -3.09 0.05
C HIS A 50 11.03 -4.23 0.77
N ALA A 51 11.29 -5.35 0.08
CA ALA A 51 11.98 -6.50 0.66
C ALA A 51 13.38 -6.13 1.18
N GLY A 52 14.21 -5.47 0.36
CA GLY A 52 15.56 -5.07 0.79
C GLY A 52 15.56 -4.10 1.97
N THR A 53 14.69 -3.08 1.93
CA THR A 53 14.57 -2.13 3.05
C THR A 53 13.99 -2.77 4.31
N ALA A 54 13.10 -3.76 4.18
CA ALA A 54 12.54 -4.49 5.32
C ALA A 54 13.59 -5.33 6.03
N VAL A 55 14.41 -6.07 5.28
CA VAL A 55 15.51 -6.85 5.87
C VAL A 55 16.47 -5.95 6.65
N PHE A 56 16.80 -4.77 6.12
CA PHE A 56 17.66 -3.82 6.83
C PHE A 56 17.01 -3.30 8.12
N ASP A 57 15.78 -2.81 8.04
CA ASP A 57 15.09 -2.24 9.20
C ASP A 57 14.80 -3.29 10.28
N GLN A 58 14.46 -4.52 9.89
CA GLN A 58 14.30 -5.65 10.79
C GLN A 58 15.62 -5.99 11.48
N SER A 59 16.75 -5.98 10.76
CA SER A 59 18.07 -6.22 11.37
C SER A 59 18.44 -5.19 12.44
N ARG A 60 17.98 -3.94 12.27
CA ARG A 60 18.17 -2.87 13.25
C ARG A 60 17.28 -3.07 14.46
N LEU A 61 16.06 -3.54 14.26
CA LEU A 61 15.13 -3.89 15.34
C LEU A 61 15.66 -5.08 16.17
N ASP A 62 16.19 -6.10 15.50
CA ASP A 62 16.67 -7.33 16.15
C ASP A 62 18.11 -7.22 16.67
N GLY A 63 18.85 -6.18 16.25
CA GLY A 63 20.26 -6.00 16.60
C GLY A 63 21.21 -6.98 15.91
N THR A 64 20.83 -7.57 14.77
CA THR A 64 21.62 -8.57 14.04
C THR A 64 22.73 -7.96 13.18
N GLY A 65 22.63 -6.66 12.86
CA GLY A 65 23.72 -5.89 12.26
C GLY A 65 23.95 -6.10 10.76
N LEU A 66 22.89 -6.33 9.97
CA LEU A 66 23.01 -6.38 8.52
C LEU A 66 23.47 -5.04 7.94
N THR A 67 24.24 -5.12 6.86
CA THR A 67 24.78 -3.97 6.15
C THR A 67 23.83 -3.51 5.03
N ALA A 68 24.10 -2.32 4.48
CA ALA A 68 23.39 -1.85 3.29
C ALA A 68 23.63 -2.75 2.06
N ASP A 69 24.76 -3.47 2.01
CA ASP A 69 25.08 -4.42 0.95
C ASP A 69 24.23 -5.69 1.05
N ASP A 70 24.03 -6.20 2.28
CA ASP A 70 23.14 -7.35 2.52
C ASP A 70 21.69 -7.02 2.12
N ALA A 71 21.23 -5.82 2.46
CA ALA A 71 19.92 -5.31 2.07
C ALA A 71 19.77 -5.16 0.55
N ALA A 72 20.83 -4.71 -0.12
CA ALA A 72 20.90 -4.64 -1.57
C ALA A 72 20.84 -6.04 -2.19
N GLY A 73 21.53 -7.03 -1.62
CA GLY A 73 21.45 -8.44 -2.02
C GLY A 73 20.02 -8.98 -1.94
N ALA A 74 19.33 -8.78 -0.81
CA ALA A 74 17.93 -9.21 -0.64
C ALA A 74 16.98 -8.56 -1.67
N MET A 75 17.23 -7.30 -2.05
CA MET A 75 16.48 -6.64 -3.12
C MET A 75 16.74 -7.30 -4.48
N VAL A 76 18.00 -7.59 -4.83
CA VAL A 76 18.35 -8.25 -6.10
C VAL A 76 17.73 -9.64 -6.18
N ASP A 77 17.83 -10.42 -5.10
CA ASP A 77 17.26 -11.76 -5.02
C ASP A 77 15.74 -11.71 -5.23
N THR A 78 15.06 -10.77 -4.58
CA THR A 78 13.61 -10.57 -4.76
C THR A 78 13.28 -10.15 -6.19
N LEU A 79 14.04 -9.22 -6.79
CA LEU A 79 13.79 -8.76 -8.16
C LEU A 79 13.96 -9.87 -9.21
N ARG A 80 14.87 -10.82 -8.93
CA ARG A 80 15.25 -11.90 -9.85
C ARG A 80 14.58 -13.23 -9.53
N ASP A 81 13.75 -13.29 -8.50
CA ASP A 81 13.03 -14.49 -8.12
C ASP A 81 12.15 -14.99 -9.30
N PRO A 82 12.38 -16.19 -9.83
CA PRO A 82 11.60 -16.73 -10.94
C PRO A 82 10.13 -16.99 -10.58
N GLU A 83 9.78 -17.09 -9.29
CA GLU A 83 8.40 -17.26 -8.84
C GLU A 83 7.62 -15.93 -8.81
N ASN A 84 8.30 -14.79 -8.90
CA ASN A 84 7.64 -13.49 -8.95
C ASN A 84 6.95 -13.27 -10.29
N GLU A 85 5.62 -13.36 -10.28
CA GLU A 85 4.79 -13.17 -11.47
C GLU A 85 4.74 -11.69 -11.89
N PHE A 86 5.50 -11.33 -12.92
CA PHE A 86 5.37 -10.06 -13.63
C PHE A 86 5.56 -10.23 -15.14
N ASP A 87 5.00 -9.31 -15.91
CA ASP A 87 5.13 -9.25 -17.36
C ASP A 87 6.15 -8.16 -17.74
N PRO A 88 7.37 -8.53 -18.17
CA PRO A 88 8.42 -7.56 -18.50
C PRO A 88 8.05 -6.70 -19.72
N THR A 89 7.15 -7.16 -20.59
CA THR A 89 6.77 -6.43 -21.82
C THR A 89 5.84 -5.25 -21.54
N ARG A 90 5.29 -5.17 -20.32
CA ARG A 90 4.39 -4.09 -19.91
C ARG A 90 5.13 -2.77 -19.69
N ASP A 91 6.40 -2.78 -19.35
CA ASP A 91 7.14 -1.57 -18.98
C ASP A 91 8.34 -1.28 -19.89
N ASP A 92 8.67 0.01 -19.99
CA ASP A 92 9.80 0.57 -20.74
C ASP A 92 11.09 0.56 -19.90
N ILE A 93 11.41 -0.58 -19.27
CA ILE A 93 12.61 -0.73 -18.44
C ILE A 93 13.12 -2.18 -18.51
N THR A 94 14.44 -2.35 -18.52
CA THR A 94 15.10 -3.66 -18.46
C THR A 94 15.34 -4.10 -17.02
N ILE A 95 15.53 -5.41 -16.78
CA ILE A 95 15.89 -5.94 -15.46
C ILE A 95 17.16 -5.29 -14.93
N SER A 96 18.20 -5.13 -15.77
CA SER A 96 19.46 -4.51 -15.36
C SER A 96 19.30 -3.04 -14.97
N GLU A 97 18.43 -2.30 -15.66
CA GLU A 97 18.11 -0.91 -15.27
C GLU A 97 17.31 -0.85 -13.97
N ALA A 98 16.34 -1.74 -13.79
CA ALA A 98 15.56 -1.85 -12.56
C ALA A 98 16.47 -2.18 -11.36
N GLU A 99 17.37 -3.14 -11.52
CA GLU A 99 18.35 -3.51 -10.51
C GLU A 99 19.24 -2.33 -10.11
N ARG A 100 19.83 -1.62 -11.09
CA ARG A 100 20.66 -0.44 -10.82
C ARG A 100 19.90 0.65 -10.03
N VAL A 101 18.63 0.89 -10.39
CA VAL A 101 17.76 1.83 -9.67
C VAL A 101 17.50 1.34 -8.25
N GLY A 102 17.15 0.07 -8.08
CA GLY A 102 16.89 -0.56 -6.78
C GLY A 102 18.10 -0.49 -5.86
N LEU A 103 19.29 -0.87 -6.35
CA LEU A 103 20.55 -0.83 -5.60
C LEU A 103 20.83 0.57 -5.07
N THR A 104 20.68 1.58 -5.94
CA THR A 104 20.92 2.97 -5.56
C THR A 104 19.94 3.43 -4.47
N LEU A 105 18.65 3.11 -4.61
CA LEU A 105 17.61 3.54 -3.69
C LEU A 105 17.68 2.82 -2.34
N VAL A 106 17.92 1.51 -2.33
CA VAL A 106 18.05 0.72 -1.09
C VAL A 106 19.26 1.17 -0.30
N SER A 107 20.44 1.29 -0.93
CA SER A 107 21.64 1.78 -0.24
C SER A 107 21.42 3.18 0.34
N LYS A 108 20.81 4.08 -0.43
CA LYS A 108 20.47 5.44 0.03
C LYS A 108 19.50 5.41 1.21
N TYR A 109 18.46 4.58 1.16
CA TYR A 109 17.52 4.41 2.27
C TYR A 109 18.22 3.93 3.55
N CYS A 110 19.05 2.90 3.44
CA CYS A 110 19.76 2.30 4.57
C CYS A 110 20.72 3.30 5.26
N ILE A 111 21.38 4.16 4.48
CA ILE A 111 22.37 5.12 4.97
C ILE A 111 21.70 6.41 5.47
N GLU A 112 20.73 6.94 4.73
CA GLU A 112 20.22 8.29 4.97
C GLU A 112 18.89 8.33 5.71
N VAL A 113 18.05 7.30 5.60
CA VAL A 113 16.65 7.33 6.03
C VAL A 113 16.42 6.46 7.25
N SER A 114 16.69 5.16 7.14
CA SER A 114 16.52 4.20 8.24
C SER A 114 17.16 4.64 9.57
N PRO A 115 18.37 5.26 9.59
CA PRO A 115 18.99 5.73 10.83
C PRO A 115 18.27 6.87 11.56
N ARG A 116 17.22 7.47 10.96
CA ARG A 116 16.42 8.53 11.60
C ARG A 116 15.35 7.98 12.54
N TYR A 117 15.10 6.68 12.50
CA TYR A 117 14.02 6.03 13.23
C TYR A 117 14.55 4.93 14.15
N ASP A 118 13.81 4.74 15.23
CA ASP A 118 13.83 3.54 16.03
C ASP A 118 12.54 2.78 15.72
N PHE A 119 12.65 1.57 15.18
CA PHE A 119 11.48 0.82 14.72
C PHE A 119 10.80 0.14 15.90
N VAL A 120 9.47 0.08 15.85
CA VAL A 120 8.63 -0.68 16.79
C VAL A 120 8.19 -1.99 16.13
N ALA A 121 7.92 -1.95 14.83
CA ALA A 121 7.62 -3.13 14.03
C ALA A 121 7.99 -2.89 12.56
N VAL A 122 8.37 -3.97 11.89
CA VAL A 122 8.72 -4.01 10.46
C VAL A 122 7.94 -5.16 9.82
N GLU A 123 7.32 -4.92 8.67
CA GLU A 123 6.43 -5.87 7.96
C GLU A 123 5.40 -6.51 8.91
N MET A 124 4.73 -5.66 9.70
CA MET A 124 3.83 -6.12 10.74
C MET A 124 2.56 -6.71 10.13
N GLU A 125 2.33 -8.00 10.38
CA GLU A 125 1.03 -8.61 10.15
C GLU A 125 -0.02 -8.04 11.11
N THR A 126 -1.17 -7.68 10.56
CA THR A 126 -2.27 -7.11 11.34
C THR A 126 -3.36 -8.15 11.60
N LYS A 127 -4.01 -8.05 12.77
CA LYS A 127 -5.25 -8.77 13.03
C LYS A 127 -6.36 -8.17 12.16
N PRO A 128 -7.12 -8.99 11.41
CA PRO A 128 -8.26 -8.48 10.66
C PRO A 128 -9.25 -7.75 11.57
N LEU A 129 -9.72 -6.59 11.13
CA LEU A 129 -10.71 -5.79 11.86
C LEU A 129 -12.05 -5.85 11.13
N ASP A 130 -13.04 -6.44 11.79
CA ASP A 130 -14.43 -6.49 11.30
C ASP A 130 -15.21 -5.28 11.78
N ILE A 131 -15.82 -4.57 10.85
CA ILE A 131 -16.64 -3.39 11.11
C ILE A 131 -18.07 -3.68 10.67
N ASP A 132 -18.97 -3.79 11.64
CA ASP A 132 -20.41 -3.88 11.38
C ASP A 132 -20.91 -2.52 10.90
N CYS A 133 -21.32 -2.48 9.63
CA CYS A 133 -21.84 -1.28 8.96
C CYS A 133 -23.38 -1.24 8.98
N GLY A 134 -24.02 -2.12 9.75
CA GLY A 134 -25.46 -2.27 9.82
C GLY A 134 -26.05 -2.97 8.60
N SER A 135 -27.36 -3.22 8.64
CA SER A 135 -28.09 -3.96 7.58
C SER A 135 -27.48 -5.33 7.22
N GLY A 136 -26.75 -5.96 8.14
CA GLY A 136 -26.06 -7.23 7.91
C GLY A 136 -24.78 -7.14 7.07
N VAL A 137 -24.23 -5.94 6.84
CA VAL A 137 -22.99 -5.75 6.06
C VAL A 137 -21.80 -5.62 7.01
N ILE A 138 -20.79 -6.47 6.82
CA ILE A 138 -19.51 -6.40 7.53
C ILE A 138 -18.41 -6.04 6.53
N VAL A 139 -17.66 -4.99 6.84
CA VAL A 139 -16.42 -4.65 6.12
C VAL A 139 -15.25 -5.15 6.95
N ARG A 140 -14.49 -6.11 6.41
CA ARG A 140 -13.29 -6.65 7.04
C ARG A 140 -12.05 -5.93 6.50
N LEU A 141 -11.35 -5.20 7.34
CA LEU A 141 -10.08 -4.56 7.00
C LEU A 141 -8.92 -5.54 7.19
N THR A 142 -7.99 -5.56 6.24
CA THR A 142 -6.75 -6.35 6.33
C THR A 142 -5.55 -5.60 5.76
N GLY A 143 -4.34 -6.02 6.13
CA GLY A 143 -3.13 -5.50 5.54
C GLY A 143 -1.86 -6.00 6.22
N THR A 144 -0.75 -5.81 5.54
CA THR A 144 0.59 -5.84 6.14
C THR A 144 1.07 -4.40 6.16
N MET A 145 1.50 -3.92 7.32
CA MET A 145 1.98 -2.56 7.47
C MET A 145 3.50 -2.56 7.34
N ASP A 146 4.04 -1.64 6.53
CA ASP A 146 5.49 -1.58 6.31
C ASP A 146 6.23 -1.34 7.62
N ARG A 147 5.99 -0.20 8.30
CA ARG A 147 6.71 0.15 9.54
C ARG A 147 5.80 0.81 10.57
N ALA A 148 5.96 0.40 11.83
CA ALA A 148 5.70 1.25 12.98
C ALA A 148 7.03 1.76 13.52
N ARG A 149 7.09 3.05 13.87
CA ARG A 149 8.34 3.70 14.26
C ARG A 149 8.15 4.68 15.42
N ILE A 150 9.25 5.05 16.05
CA ILE A 150 9.42 6.26 16.84
C ILE A 150 10.52 7.08 16.15
N ARG A 151 10.29 8.38 15.95
CA ARG A 151 11.35 9.27 15.44
C ARG A 151 12.36 9.46 16.56
N ARG A 152 13.67 9.47 16.27
CA ARG A 152 14.71 9.63 17.31
C ARG A 152 14.60 10.88 18.20
N GLN A 153 13.89 11.91 17.73
CA GLN A 153 13.65 13.16 18.47
C GLN A 153 12.23 13.25 19.03
N GLY A 154 11.43 12.19 18.95
CA GLY A 154 10.07 12.11 19.45
C GLY A 154 9.85 10.87 20.32
N ASP A 155 8.70 10.82 20.96
CA ASP A 155 8.23 9.73 21.81
C ASP A 155 6.99 9.03 21.25
N GLY A 156 6.31 9.66 20.29
CA GLY A 156 5.10 9.13 19.68
C GLY A 156 5.35 8.03 18.64
N VAL A 157 4.49 7.00 18.69
CA VAL A 157 4.45 5.95 17.67
C VAL A 157 3.72 6.48 16.46
N GLY A 158 4.34 6.34 15.29
CA GLY A 158 3.70 6.66 14.01
C GLY A 158 3.90 5.56 12.99
N ILE A 159 3.16 5.65 11.90
CA ILE A 159 3.26 4.74 10.77
C ILE A 159 4.21 5.34 9.73
N ALA A 160 5.11 4.52 9.18
CA ALA A 160 5.86 4.88 7.99
C ALA A 160 5.55 3.85 6.90
N ASP A 161 5.09 4.36 5.75
CA ASP A 161 4.71 3.57 4.58
C ASP A 161 5.63 3.94 3.43
N LEU A 162 6.30 2.93 2.87
CA LEU A 162 7.24 3.10 1.77
C LEU A 162 6.46 3.12 0.46
N LYS A 163 6.84 4.05 -0.41
CA LYS A 163 6.23 4.19 -1.73
C LYS A 163 7.29 4.39 -2.79
N SER A 164 7.47 3.38 -3.63
CA SER A 164 8.31 3.48 -4.81
C SER A 164 7.50 3.92 -6.03
N GLY A 165 8.13 4.66 -6.95
CA GLY A 165 7.50 5.02 -8.21
C GLY A 165 8.15 6.20 -8.92
N SER A 166 7.80 6.40 -10.19
CA SER A 166 8.33 7.50 -11.01
C SER A 166 7.97 8.88 -10.44
N ALA A 167 6.83 8.98 -9.78
CA ALA A 167 6.28 10.20 -9.21
C ALA A 167 6.29 10.20 -7.67
N ALA A 168 6.98 9.25 -7.03
CA ALA A 168 6.97 9.10 -5.57
C ALA A 168 7.51 10.33 -4.83
N VAL A 169 8.42 11.09 -5.47
CA VAL A 169 8.95 12.36 -4.96
C VAL A 169 8.71 13.46 -5.98
N GLN A 170 8.14 14.58 -5.53
CA GLN A 170 7.92 15.78 -6.32
C GLN A 170 8.30 17.01 -5.50
N LYS A 171 9.02 17.96 -6.12
CA LYS A 171 9.46 19.20 -5.46
C LYS A 171 10.18 18.95 -4.12
N GLY A 172 10.97 17.88 -4.04
CA GLY A 172 11.76 17.51 -2.86
C GLY A 172 11.01 16.80 -1.73
N ALA A 173 9.71 16.51 -1.88
CA ALA A 173 8.90 15.84 -0.86
C ALA A 173 8.19 14.60 -1.43
N ALA A 174 7.87 13.63 -0.56
CA ALA A 174 7.06 12.49 -0.96
C ALA A 174 5.64 12.92 -1.32
N VAL A 175 5.06 12.31 -2.36
CA VAL A 175 3.65 12.54 -2.69
C VAL A 175 2.77 11.86 -1.65
N THR A 176 1.92 12.64 -0.98
CA THR A 176 0.97 12.13 0.02
C THR A 176 -0.47 12.05 -0.50
N LYS A 177 -0.77 12.77 -1.59
CA LYS A 177 -2.11 12.82 -2.18
C LYS A 177 -2.55 11.42 -2.61
N GLY A 178 -3.70 10.97 -2.11
CA GLY A 178 -4.26 9.65 -2.42
C GLY A 178 -3.86 8.53 -1.46
N HIS A 179 -2.89 8.74 -0.57
CA HIS A 179 -2.45 7.72 0.40
C HIS A 179 -3.24 7.71 1.70
N GLY A 180 -4.03 8.76 1.98
CA GLY A 180 -4.86 8.86 3.20
C GLY A 180 -5.69 7.61 3.52
N PRO A 181 -6.41 7.00 2.56
CA PRO A 181 -7.20 5.80 2.84
C PRO A 181 -6.38 4.58 3.29
N GLN A 182 -5.23 4.34 2.62
CA GLN A 182 -4.34 3.24 2.99
C GLN A 182 -3.77 3.47 4.40
N ILE A 183 -3.26 4.67 4.67
CA ILE A 183 -2.69 5.01 5.97
C ILE A 183 -3.74 4.96 7.08
N GLY A 184 -4.95 5.50 6.84
CA GLY A 184 -6.03 5.45 7.82
C GLY A 184 -6.47 4.03 8.14
N THR A 185 -6.41 3.12 7.16
CA THR A 185 -6.64 1.70 7.40
C THR A 185 -5.55 1.10 8.30
N TYR A 186 -4.29 1.45 8.08
CA TYR A 186 -3.20 0.98 8.95
C TYR A 186 -3.26 1.56 10.35
N GLU A 187 -3.67 2.82 10.53
CA GLU A 187 -3.91 3.40 11.86
C GLU A 187 -4.96 2.57 12.62
N LEU A 188 -6.10 2.26 11.99
CA LEU A 188 -7.15 1.42 12.58
C LEU A 188 -6.66 0.00 12.89
N LEU A 189 -5.96 -0.64 11.95
CA LEU A 189 -5.45 -2.00 12.11
C LEU A 189 -4.37 -2.09 13.19
N TYR A 190 -3.48 -1.09 13.29
CA TYR A 190 -2.45 -1.05 14.32
C TYR A 190 -3.07 -0.94 15.72
N GLU A 191 -3.98 0.02 15.91
CA GLU A 191 -4.69 0.22 17.17
C GLU A 191 -5.46 -1.04 17.57
N HIS A 192 -6.15 -1.68 16.62
CA HIS A 192 -6.85 -2.94 16.86
C HIS A 192 -5.90 -4.10 17.20
N THR A 193 -4.76 -4.20 16.52
CA THR A 193 -3.84 -5.33 16.66
C THR A 193 -3.09 -5.29 17.99
N THR A 194 -2.64 -4.09 18.39
CA THR A 194 -1.74 -3.86 19.52
C THR A 194 -2.44 -3.36 20.78
N GLY A 195 -3.64 -2.77 20.65
CA GLY A 195 -4.30 -2.05 21.74
C GLY A 195 -3.64 -0.71 22.08
N GLN A 196 -2.66 -0.24 21.28
CA GLN A 196 -1.94 1.01 21.50
C GLN A 196 -2.37 2.08 20.50
N PRO A 197 -2.57 3.35 20.93
CA PRO A 197 -2.91 4.43 20.02
C PRO A 197 -1.72 4.81 19.13
N ILE A 198 -2.01 5.27 17.90
CA ILE A 198 -1.04 6.05 17.11
C ILE A 198 -1.04 7.48 17.65
N THR A 199 0.13 7.95 18.09
CA THR A 199 0.29 9.25 18.78
C THR A 199 1.14 10.26 18.01
N ASP A 200 1.80 9.84 16.92
CA ASP A 200 2.51 10.73 16.01
C ASP A 200 1.93 10.65 14.59
N ASP A 201 2.20 11.69 13.78
CA ASP A 201 1.75 11.76 12.39
C ASP A 201 2.34 10.61 11.56
N ALA A 202 1.53 10.05 10.65
CA ALA A 202 2.03 9.09 9.69
C ALA A 202 2.93 9.76 8.63
N GLU A 203 3.80 8.97 8.01
CA GLU A 203 4.73 9.43 6.98
C GLU A 203 4.74 8.50 5.77
N ILE A 204 4.74 9.09 4.58
CA ILE A 204 5.11 8.42 3.33
C ILE A 204 6.59 8.66 3.10
N ILE A 205 7.35 7.57 2.93
CA ILE A 205 8.74 7.60 2.48
C ILE A 205 8.72 7.28 0.99
N GLY A 206 8.88 8.32 0.16
CA GLY A 206 8.83 8.20 -1.30
C GLY A 206 10.21 7.87 -1.87
N LEU A 207 10.34 6.77 -2.60
CA LEU A 207 11.55 6.36 -3.31
C LEU A 207 11.34 6.52 -4.82
N LYS A 208 12.00 7.51 -5.43
CA LYS A 208 11.77 7.87 -6.83
C LYS A 208 12.54 6.93 -7.77
N THR A 209 11.81 6.17 -8.59
CA THR A 209 12.39 5.13 -9.47
C THR A 209 12.64 5.58 -10.91
N LYS A 210 12.41 6.86 -11.24
CA LYS A 210 12.69 7.43 -12.56
C LYS A 210 13.42 8.76 -12.45
N GLY A 211 14.49 8.92 -13.23
CA GLY A 211 15.35 10.10 -13.19
C GLY A 211 16.41 10.00 -12.11
N ALA A 212 16.70 11.12 -11.43
CA ALA A 212 17.64 11.13 -10.31
C ALA A 212 17.07 10.34 -9.12
N ALA A 213 17.95 9.60 -8.44
CA ALA A 213 17.61 8.83 -7.24
C ALA A 213 17.34 9.78 -6.06
N GLU A 214 16.05 10.04 -5.83
CA GLU A 214 15.56 10.94 -4.79
C GLU A 214 14.74 10.12 -3.78
N ILE A 215 14.99 10.37 -2.49
CA ILE A 215 14.12 9.91 -1.40
C ILE A 215 13.60 11.15 -0.69
N GLY A 216 12.29 11.23 -0.52
CA GLY A 216 11.62 12.30 0.18
C GLY A 216 10.70 11.74 1.26
N THR A 217 10.32 12.57 2.22
CA THR A 217 9.28 12.25 3.19
C THR A 217 8.09 13.19 3.02
N GLY A 218 6.91 12.73 3.42
CA GLY A 218 5.68 13.51 3.37
C GLY A 218 4.73 13.08 4.48
N THR A 219 4.19 14.04 5.22
CA THR A 219 3.39 13.77 6.41
C THR A 219 1.90 13.63 6.09
N ILE A 220 1.23 12.68 6.73
CA ILE A 220 -0.23 12.54 6.71
C ILE A 220 -0.73 12.54 8.16
N ARG A 221 -1.60 13.49 8.49
CA ARG A 221 -2.14 13.67 9.83
C ARG A 221 -3.52 13.04 9.96
N ASN A 222 -3.72 12.23 11.00
CA ASN A 222 -5.01 11.63 11.37
C ASN A 222 -5.74 11.06 10.14
N ALA A 223 -5.11 10.08 9.49
CA ALA A 223 -5.62 9.54 8.23
C ALA A 223 -6.92 8.74 8.44
N LYS A 224 -7.11 8.13 9.62
CA LYS A 224 -8.29 7.34 9.97
C LYS A 224 -9.61 8.11 9.85
N ARG A 225 -9.60 9.44 9.99
CA ARG A 225 -10.80 10.27 9.77
C ARG A 225 -11.42 10.10 8.38
N VAL A 226 -10.61 9.84 7.35
CA VAL A 226 -11.11 9.60 5.98
C VAL A 226 -11.83 8.25 5.90
N MET A 227 -11.42 7.28 6.71
CA MET A 227 -12.00 5.95 6.74
C MET A 227 -13.33 5.93 7.50
N VAL A 228 -13.36 6.53 8.68
CA VAL A 228 -14.51 6.46 9.61
C VAL A 228 -15.49 7.62 9.47
N GLY A 229 -15.11 8.71 8.82
CA GLY A 229 -15.93 9.92 8.72
C GLY A 229 -15.85 10.79 9.98
N GLY A 230 -16.81 11.70 10.13
CA GLY A 230 -16.91 12.64 11.25
C GLY A 230 -18.08 13.60 11.05
N ASP A 231 -18.48 14.36 12.08
CA ASP A 231 -19.49 15.44 12.01
C ASP A 231 -20.77 15.12 11.19
N GLY A 232 -21.23 13.87 11.23
CA GLY A 232 -22.40 13.40 10.48
C GLY A 232 -22.16 13.15 8.98
N ALA A 233 -20.93 13.29 8.50
CA ALA A 233 -20.50 12.92 7.15
C ALA A 233 -19.90 11.50 7.11
N PRO A 234 -20.28 10.68 6.10
CA PRO A 234 -19.82 9.30 5.97
C PRO A 234 -18.32 9.22 5.66
N GLY A 235 -17.67 8.19 6.19
CA GLY A 235 -16.32 7.78 5.82
C GLY A 235 -16.29 6.82 4.63
N LEU A 236 -15.08 6.51 4.13
CA LEU A 236 -14.93 5.56 3.02
C LEU A 236 -15.46 4.15 3.34
N ILE A 237 -15.43 3.73 4.61
CA ILE A 237 -15.97 2.43 5.02
C ILE A 237 -17.49 2.37 4.79
N GLU A 238 -18.20 3.45 5.10
CA GLU A 238 -19.65 3.54 4.87
C GLU A 238 -19.98 3.53 3.38
N PHE A 239 -19.26 4.31 2.57
CA PHE A 239 -19.42 4.27 1.11
C PHE A 239 -19.14 2.89 0.52
N ALA A 240 -18.11 2.20 1.00
CA ALA A 240 -17.82 0.83 0.57
C ALA A 240 -18.92 -0.14 0.99
N ALA A 241 -19.44 -0.01 2.22
CA ALA A 241 -20.55 -0.83 2.71
C ALA A 241 -21.81 -0.69 1.84
N GLU A 242 -22.11 0.51 1.33
CA GLU A 242 -23.22 0.71 0.39
C GLU A 242 -23.00 -0.01 -0.95
N MET A 243 -21.79 0.06 -1.52
CA MET A 243 -21.45 -0.68 -2.74
C MET A 243 -21.60 -2.18 -2.53
N PHE A 244 -21.14 -2.66 -1.37
CA PHE A 244 -21.20 -4.07 -0.96
C PHE A 244 -22.64 -4.55 -0.76
N LYS A 245 -23.46 -3.74 -0.09
CA LYS A 245 -24.89 -4.02 0.11
C LYS A 245 -25.65 -4.13 -1.20
N THR A 246 -25.35 -3.24 -2.14
CA THR A 246 -26.12 -3.13 -3.39
C THR A 246 -25.56 -3.99 -4.52
N GLY A 247 -24.31 -4.46 -4.40
CA GLY A 247 -23.57 -5.08 -5.48
C GLY A 247 -23.25 -4.10 -6.63
N ARG A 248 -23.38 -2.79 -6.41
CA ARG A 248 -23.15 -1.77 -7.45
C ARG A 248 -21.73 -1.25 -7.38
N PHE A 249 -20.88 -1.82 -8.23
CA PHE A 249 -19.51 -1.37 -8.44
C PHE A 249 -19.46 -0.46 -9.67
N TYR A 250 -19.29 0.84 -9.45
CA TYR A 250 -19.31 1.84 -10.51
C TYR A 250 -18.05 1.78 -11.41
N PRO A 251 -18.21 1.77 -12.75
CA PRO A 251 -17.10 1.87 -13.69
C PRO A 251 -16.60 3.30 -13.83
N ASN A 252 -15.35 3.48 -14.27
CA ASN A 252 -14.76 4.78 -14.57
C ASN A 252 -13.88 4.71 -15.84
N PRO A 253 -14.41 5.04 -17.03
CA PRO A 253 -13.63 5.07 -18.28
C PRO A 253 -12.54 6.16 -18.29
N LYS A 254 -12.60 7.14 -17.38
CA LYS A 254 -11.60 8.21 -17.27
C LYS A 254 -10.44 7.87 -16.33
N SER A 255 -10.46 6.70 -15.69
CA SER A 255 -9.33 6.23 -14.89
C SER A 255 -8.09 6.06 -15.77
N LEU A 256 -6.93 6.48 -15.27
CA LEU A 256 -5.64 6.23 -15.93
C LEU A 256 -5.28 4.73 -16.00
N LEU A 257 -6.01 3.90 -15.25
CA LEU A 257 -5.86 2.44 -15.24
C LEU A 257 -6.86 1.76 -16.19
N CYS A 258 -7.75 2.50 -16.85
CA CYS A 258 -8.66 1.96 -17.85
C CYS A 258 -7.91 1.71 -19.18
N SER A 259 -7.13 0.64 -19.23
CA SER A 259 -6.38 0.21 -20.41
C SER A 259 -6.17 -1.30 -20.44
N GLU A 260 -5.84 -1.86 -21.61
CA GLU A 260 -5.42 -3.27 -21.76
C GLU A 260 -4.26 -3.63 -20.82
N LYS A 261 -3.36 -2.66 -20.59
CA LYS A 261 -2.19 -2.84 -19.74
C LYS A 261 -2.56 -2.99 -18.26
N TYR A 262 -3.51 -2.20 -17.73
CA TYR A 262 -3.71 -2.09 -16.28
C TYR A 262 -5.04 -2.66 -15.78
N CYS A 263 -6.01 -2.92 -16.65
CA CYS A 263 -7.33 -3.41 -16.27
C CYS A 263 -7.56 -4.83 -16.83
N PRO A 264 -7.63 -5.86 -15.98
CA PRO A 264 -7.87 -7.23 -16.45
C PRO A 264 -9.29 -7.43 -17.02
N ARG A 265 -10.21 -6.48 -16.76
CA ARG A 265 -11.54 -6.46 -17.36
C ARG A 265 -11.59 -5.78 -18.73
N TYR A 266 -10.53 -5.09 -19.16
CA TYR A 266 -10.60 -4.13 -20.27
C TYR A 266 -11.29 -4.72 -21.50
N ALA A 267 -10.82 -5.86 -22.01
CA ALA A 267 -11.33 -6.50 -23.22
C ALA A 267 -12.82 -6.93 -23.17
N THR A 268 -13.42 -7.02 -21.98
CA THR A 268 -14.83 -7.42 -21.80
C THR A 268 -15.68 -6.33 -21.13
N CYS A 269 -15.09 -5.19 -20.81
CA CYS A 269 -15.76 -4.13 -20.08
C CYS A 269 -16.57 -3.24 -21.03
N ARG A 270 -17.88 -3.38 -21.07
CA ARG A 270 -18.78 -2.52 -21.88
C ARG A 270 -18.77 -1.01 -21.53
N PHE A 271 -17.94 -0.58 -20.59
CA PHE A 271 -17.88 0.77 -20.06
C PHE A 271 -16.50 1.42 -20.23
N HIS A 272 -15.60 0.85 -21.05
CA HIS A 272 -14.24 1.38 -21.22
C HIS A 272 -14.15 2.58 -22.19
N ASP A 273 -15.21 2.84 -22.96
CA ASP A 273 -15.32 3.93 -23.95
C ASP A 273 -15.95 5.21 -23.39
#